data_AF-A0A7C0WT97-F1
#
_entry.id   AF-A0A7C0WT97-F1
#
_cell.length_a   1.000
_cell.length_b   1.000
_cell.length_c   1.000
_cell.angle_alpha   90.00
_cell.angle_beta   90.00
_cell.angle_gamma   90.00
#
_symmetry.space_group_name_H-M   'P 1'
#
loop_
_entity.id
_entity.type
_entity.pdbx_description
1 polymer ?
#
loop_
_entity_poly.entity_id
_entity_poly.type
_entity_poly.pdbx_seq_one_letter_code
_entity_poly.pdbx_strand_id
1 'polypeptide(L)'
;MSGVRMQKKQQPLERRTMEVRASRRARRGMVAFVCAACMALGVRETAAAYVITKQNKRIEGTDIRAKANGEIVLTTPQGTRTFYPGQYLKAVADKPADFDRAVRLVNAGKHAEAVEILKGIVERFRYLEWDQRARALLAKAYAALGQHEKAAAVFEEMFRIDPSLEKNRELQWAYRDQLLAAGKHAELSRILEEVIRRGDRPDAARAYLLRGDLEMARNQVESAALDYLRTVILFKDQKDVQPMALFKAAEALEKLRDARARELYEELVREYPSSPYAAKAKGKI
;
A
#
# COMPACT_ATOMS: atom_id res chain seq x y z
N MET A 1 -31.20 -41.63 69.61
CA MET A 1 -30.31 -42.77 69.35
C MET A 1 -29.33 -42.31 68.26
N SER A 2 -28.21 -41.73 68.67
CA SER A 2 -26.85 -42.34 68.68
C SER A 2 -26.17 -42.18 67.31
N GLY A 3 -25.03 -41.53 67.08
CA GLY A 3 -24.06 -40.71 67.83
C GLY A 3 -23.13 -40.06 66.77
N VAL A 4 -22.81 -38.75 66.84
CA VAL A 4 -21.57 -38.11 67.37
C VAL A 4 -20.22 -38.68 66.87
N ARG A 5 -19.45 -37.88 66.09
CA ARG A 5 -18.04 -37.39 66.29
C ARG A 5 -17.42 -36.94 64.94
N MET A 6 -17.24 -35.64 64.67
CA MET A 6 -16.14 -34.72 65.03
C MET A 6 -14.76 -34.95 64.37
N GLN A 7 -14.40 -33.97 63.53
CA GLN A 7 -13.15 -33.17 63.45
C GLN A 7 -11.77 -33.80 63.73
N LYS A 8 -10.82 -33.44 62.86
CA LYS A 8 -9.53 -32.72 63.12
C LYS A 8 -8.60 -32.93 61.90
N LYS A 9 -7.61 -32.13 61.53
CA LYS A 9 -7.15 -30.74 61.76
C LYS A 9 -5.88 -30.64 60.87
N GLN A 10 -5.55 -29.42 60.41
CA GLN A 10 -4.16 -28.89 60.32
C GLN A 10 -3.20 -29.38 59.20
N GLN A 11 -3.06 -28.53 58.18
CA GLN A 11 -1.79 -27.98 57.64
C GLN A 11 -0.75 -27.60 58.73
N PRO A 12 0.50 -27.13 58.46
CA PRO A 12 1.42 -27.21 57.29
C PRO A 12 2.93 -27.32 57.73
N LEU A 13 3.89 -26.93 56.85
CA LEU A 13 5.30 -26.57 57.14
C LEU A 13 6.22 -27.77 57.55
N GLU A 14 7.50 -27.92 57.22
CA GLU A 14 8.54 -27.03 56.72
C GLU A 14 9.82 -27.83 56.41
N ARG A 15 10.66 -27.27 55.53
CA ARG A 15 12.13 -27.15 55.62
C ARG A 15 13.09 -28.35 55.50
N ARG A 16 14.10 -28.07 54.66
CA ARG A 16 15.56 -28.24 54.86
C ARG A 16 16.08 -29.68 54.66
N THR A 17 17.22 -29.96 54.05
CA THR A 17 18.39 -29.17 53.62
C THR A 17 19.36 -30.10 52.88
N MET A 18 20.20 -29.48 52.04
CA MET A 18 21.63 -29.80 51.79
C MET A 18 21.98 -31.13 51.09
N GLU A 19 22.55 -30.99 49.89
CA GLU A 19 23.97 -31.27 49.56
C GLU A 19 24.17 -32.78 49.27
N VAL A 20 25.10 -33.29 48.47
CA VAL A 20 26.43 -32.92 47.98
C VAL A 20 26.61 -33.75 46.70
N ARG A 21 27.24 -33.21 45.64
CA ARG A 21 28.46 -33.78 45.00
C ARG A 21 28.68 -33.21 43.60
N ALA A 22 29.55 -32.22 43.60
CA ALA A 22 30.43 -31.91 42.49
C ALA A 22 31.53 -32.98 42.32
N SER A 23 31.91 -33.24 41.08
CA SER A 23 33.28 -33.59 40.66
C SER A 23 33.41 -33.22 39.18
N ARG A 24 34.11 -32.13 38.79
CA ARG A 24 35.59 -32.01 38.58
C ARG A 24 36.09 -33.09 37.60
N ARG A 25 36.88 -32.82 36.55
CA ARG A 25 37.80 -31.71 36.24
C ARG A 25 38.41 -31.89 34.83
N ALA A 26 38.70 -30.75 34.18
CA ALA A 26 39.94 -30.40 33.45
C ALA A 26 40.29 -31.17 32.13
N ARG A 27 40.94 -30.61 31.10
CA ARG A 27 42.05 -29.63 30.99
C ARG A 27 41.98 -28.92 29.61
N ARG A 28 42.08 -27.59 29.56
CA ARG A 28 43.26 -26.76 29.18
C ARG A 28 43.79 -26.97 27.74
N GLY A 29 43.76 -25.88 26.98
CA GLY A 29 44.57 -25.67 25.77
C GLY A 29 44.47 -24.20 25.34
N MET A 30 45.33 -23.36 25.94
CA MET A 30 45.53 -21.96 25.57
C MET A 30 46.61 -21.90 24.48
N VAL A 31 46.30 -21.30 23.33
CA VAL A 31 47.29 -20.74 22.41
C VAL A 31 46.79 -19.35 22.02
N ALA A 32 47.53 -18.33 22.46
CA ALA A 32 47.39 -16.98 21.99
C ALA A 32 48.13 -16.84 20.65
N PHE A 33 47.51 -16.16 19.67
CA PHE A 33 48.25 -15.50 18.61
C PHE A 33 47.66 -14.11 18.39
N VAL A 34 48.53 -13.12 18.57
CA VAL A 34 48.37 -11.70 18.26
C VAL A 34 48.40 -11.56 16.73
N CYS A 35 47.51 -10.75 16.14
CA CYS A 35 47.89 -9.67 15.20
C CYS A 35 46.71 -9.00 14.50
N ALA A 36 46.93 -7.71 14.26
CA ALA A 36 46.31 -6.86 13.26
C ALA A 36 44.88 -6.35 13.53
N ALA A 37 44.86 -5.12 14.04
CA ALA A 37 43.82 -4.15 13.78
C ALA A 37 43.52 -4.09 12.27
N CYS A 38 42.31 -4.48 11.89
CA CYS A 38 41.60 -3.83 10.81
C CYS A 38 40.42 -3.14 11.47
N MET A 39 40.54 -1.83 11.71
CA MET A 39 39.37 -0.98 11.73
C MET A 39 38.68 -1.22 10.39
N ALA A 40 37.63 -2.02 10.38
CA ALA A 40 36.66 -1.95 9.32
C ALA A 40 36.11 -0.52 9.41
N LEU A 41 36.70 0.38 8.61
CA LEU A 41 36.03 1.59 8.19
C LEU A 41 34.68 1.12 7.72
N GLY A 42 33.65 1.36 8.54
CA GLY A 42 32.29 1.29 8.11
C GLY A 42 32.17 2.34 7.02
N VAL A 43 32.48 1.97 5.78
CA VAL A 43 31.98 2.66 4.61
C VAL A 43 30.47 2.47 4.76
N ARG A 44 29.82 3.45 5.39
CA ARG A 44 28.40 3.64 5.20
C ARG A 44 28.25 3.62 3.70
N GLU A 45 27.50 2.66 3.19
CA GLU A 45 27.04 2.65 1.82
C GLU A 45 26.06 3.83 1.69
N THR A 46 26.60 5.05 1.73
CA THR A 46 25.91 6.24 1.27
C THR A 46 25.77 5.99 -0.21
N ALA A 47 24.61 5.49 -0.62
CA ALA A 47 24.24 5.39 -2.02
C ALA A 47 24.40 6.79 -2.60
N ALA A 48 25.57 7.07 -3.17
CA ALA A 48 26.01 8.41 -3.51
C ALA A 48 25.08 8.98 -4.58
N ALA A 49 24.73 10.25 -4.43
CA ALA A 49 23.96 10.98 -5.43
C ALA A 49 24.55 10.79 -6.84
N TYR A 50 23.69 10.53 -7.84
CA TYR A 50 24.17 10.22 -9.19
C TYR A 50 23.22 10.69 -10.29
N VAL A 51 23.78 10.83 -11.49
CA VAL A 51 23.05 11.09 -12.73
C VAL A 51 23.34 9.98 -13.74
N ILE A 52 22.30 9.45 -14.38
CA ILE A 52 22.42 8.58 -15.56
C ILE A 52 22.18 9.46 -16.79
N THR A 53 23.19 9.60 -17.65
CA THR A 53 23.08 10.40 -18.89
C THR A 53 22.23 9.70 -19.95
N LYS A 54 21.84 10.40 -21.02
CA LYS A 54 21.18 9.79 -22.18
C LYS A 54 21.98 8.71 -22.88
N GLN A 55 23.30 8.71 -22.73
CA GLN A 55 24.19 7.65 -23.22
C GLN A 55 24.29 6.48 -22.23
N ASN A 56 23.38 6.40 -21.26
CA ASN A 56 23.35 5.39 -20.22
C ASN A 56 24.60 5.36 -19.32
N LYS A 57 25.36 6.47 -19.27
CA LYS A 57 26.55 6.59 -18.42
C LYS A 57 26.14 7.09 -17.04
N ARG A 58 26.53 6.37 -16.00
CA ARG A 58 26.38 6.80 -14.60
C ARG A 58 27.54 7.72 -14.19
N ILE A 59 27.20 8.84 -13.56
CA ILE A 59 28.14 9.82 -13.03
C ILE A 59 27.80 9.99 -11.55
N GLU A 60 28.70 9.54 -10.69
CA GLU A 60 28.59 9.70 -9.24
C GLU A 60 28.95 11.13 -8.82
N GLY A 61 28.32 11.59 -7.75
CA GLY A 61 28.59 12.85 -7.09
C GLY A 61 28.46 12.72 -5.57
N THR A 62 28.82 13.79 -4.87
CA THR A 62 28.73 13.91 -3.41
C THR A 62 27.51 14.71 -2.96
N ASP A 63 26.91 15.50 -3.86
CA ASP A 63 25.65 16.23 -3.63
C ASP A 63 24.94 16.40 -4.98
N ILE A 64 23.61 16.54 -4.95
CA ILE A 64 22.80 16.76 -6.15
C ILE A 64 21.62 17.66 -5.83
N ARG A 65 21.33 18.60 -6.72
CA ARG A 65 20.19 19.51 -6.60
C ARG A 65 19.49 19.64 -7.94
N ALA A 66 18.17 19.66 -7.90
CA ALA A 66 17.36 19.95 -9.06
C ALA A 66 16.79 21.36 -8.96
N LYS A 67 16.80 22.10 -10.06
CA LYS A 67 16.09 23.36 -10.18
C LYS A 67 14.65 23.12 -10.64
N ALA A 68 13.79 24.12 -10.45
CA ALA A 68 12.39 24.05 -10.86
C ALA A 68 12.20 23.83 -12.37
N ASN A 69 13.17 24.25 -13.20
CA ASN A 69 13.17 24.06 -14.65
C ASN A 69 13.73 22.68 -15.10
N GLY A 70 14.04 21.78 -14.17
CA GLY A 70 14.57 20.45 -14.46
C GLY A 70 16.09 20.40 -14.71
N GLU A 71 16.82 21.49 -14.51
CA GLU A 71 18.29 21.40 -14.48
C GLU A 71 18.76 20.63 -13.25
N ILE A 72 19.69 19.69 -13.46
CA ILE A 72 20.31 18.91 -12.40
C ILE A 72 21.75 19.38 -12.23
N VAL A 73 22.08 19.82 -11.01
CA VAL A 73 23.41 20.23 -10.61
C VAL A 73 23.99 19.14 -9.72
N LEU A 74 24.99 18.43 -10.23
CA LEU A 74 25.70 17.37 -9.52
C LEU A 74 27.07 17.89 -9.07
N THR A 75 27.35 17.85 -7.78
CA THR A 75 28.69 18.12 -7.25
C THR A 75 29.49 16.84 -7.26
N THR A 76 30.63 16.82 -7.96
CA THR A 76 31.58 15.71 -7.95
C THR A 76 32.87 16.12 -7.23
N PRO A 77 33.77 15.18 -6.88
CA PRO A 77 35.07 15.53 -6.30
C PRO A 77 35.93 16.46 -7.17
N GLN A 78 35.66 16.52 -8.48
CA GLN A 78 36.38 17.34 -9.46
C GLN A 78 35.69 18.70 -9.72
N GLY A 79 34.56 18.97 -9.07
CA GLY A 79 33.78 20.19 -9.24
C GLY A 79 32.33 19.91 -9.63
N THR A 80 31.59 20.98 -9.93
CA THR A 80 30.16 20.89 -10.24
C THR A 80 29.92 20.64 -11.72
N ARG A 81 28.95 19.78 -12.03
CA ARG A 81 28.47 19.50 -13.38
C ARG A 81 26.98 19.76 -13.46
N THR A 82 26.56 20.48 -14.50
CA THR A 82 25.14 20.74 -14.77
C THR A 82 24.66 19.87 -15.93
N PHE A 83 23.49 19.26 -15.76
CA PHE A 83 22.79 18.50 -16.78
C PHE A 83 21.44 19.17 -17.04
N TYR A 84 21.21 19.54 -18.29
CA TYR A 84 19.96 20.14 -18.72
C TYR A 84 18.91 19.07 -19.03
N PRO A 85 17.61 19.42 -18.98
CA PRO A 85 16.55 18.53 -19.47
C PRO A 85 16.90 17.94 -20.84
N GLY A 86 16.74 16.62 -20.97
CA GLY A 86 17.09 15.91 -22.18
C GLY A 86 18.57 15.48 -22.31
N GLN A 87 19.45 15.81 -21.37
CA GLN A 87 20.83 15.28 -21.31
C GLN A 87 20.97 14.06 -20.38
N TYR A 88 19.99 13.84 -19.51
CA TYR A 88 19.97 12.74 -18.56
C TYR A 88 18.67 11.94 -18.67
N LEU A 89 18.74 10.67 -18.29
CA LEU A 89 17.60 9.77 -18.13
C LEU A 89 17.07 9.80 -16.71
N LYS A 90 17.98 9.90 -15.73
CA LYS A 90 17.65 9.82 -14.31
C LYS A 90 18.63 10.62 -13.48
N ALA A 91 18.12 11.27 -12.44
CA ALA A 91 18.90 11.87 -11.37
C ALA A 91 18.40 11.31 -10.04
N VAL A 92 19.32 10.94 -9.15
CA VAL A 92 18.99 10.29 -7.89
C VAL A 92 19.80 10.94 -6.80
N ALA A 93 19.10 11.47 -5.80
CA ALA A 93 19.73 11.92 -4.57
C ALA A 93 19.84 10.78 -3.56
N ASP A 94 20.63 11.04 -2.52
CA ASP A 94 20.62 10.23 -1.31
C ASP A 94 19.20 10.15 -0.73
N LYS A 95 18.91 9.06 -0.04
CA LYS A 95 17.60 8.87 0.60
C LYS A 95 17.32 10.00 1.61
N PRO A 96 16.16 10.68 1.53
CA PRO A 96 15.77 11.67 2.51
C PRO A 96 15.76 11.06 3.92
N ALA A 97 16.39 11.73 4.88
CA ALA A 97 16.52 11.23 6.26
C ALA A 97 15.16 10.86 6.89
N ASP A 98 14.13 11.65 6.59
CA ASP A 98 12.78 11.45 7.14
C ASP A 98 11.91 10.47 6.33
N PHE A 99 12.39 9.93 5.20
CA PHE A 99 11.57 9.07 4.33
C PHE A 99 11.12 7.80 5.05
N ASP A 100 12.02 7.12 5.75
CA ASP A 100 11.68 5.90 6.50
C ASP A 100 10.69 6.21 7.65
N ARG A 101 10.80 7.40 8.25
CA ARG A 101 9.83 7.86 9.25
C ARG A 101 8.45 8.07 8.63
N ALA A 102 8.37 8.72 7.48
CA ALA A 102 7.11 8.89 6.75
C ALA A 102 6.46 7.54 6.40
N VAL A 103 7.24 6.58 5.91
CA VAL A 103 6.76 5.21 5.63
C VAL A 103 6.17 4.57 6.89
N ARG A 104 6.87 4.63 8.03
CA ARG A 104 6.36 4.10 9.30
C ARG A 104 5.07 4.78 9.73
N LEU A 105 4.96 6.10 9.58
CA LEU A 105 3.75 6.84 9.93
C LEU A 105 2.56 6.45 9.05
N VAL A 106 2.76 6.28 7.73
CA VAL A 106 1.72 5.78 6.82
C VAL A 106 1.26 4.38 7.25
N ASN A 107 2.19 3.48 7.55
CA ASN A 107 1.86 2.12 7.96
C ASN A 107 1.19 2.05 9.34
N ALA A 108 1.49 3.00 10.22
CA ALA A 108 0.89 3.11 11.55
C ALA A 108 -0.46 3.86 11.57
N GLY A 109 -1.00 4.24 10.41
CA GLY A 109 -2.25 5.00 10.32
C GLY A 109 -2.14 6.48 10.68
N LYS A 110 -0.94 6.98 10.98
CA LYS A 110 -0.66 8.37 11.35
C LYS A 110 -0.52 9.26 10.11
N HIS A 111 -1.58 9.27 9.31
CA HIS A 111 -1.55 9.85 7.96
C HIS A 111 -1.35 11.36 7.94
N ALA A 112 -1.91 12.10 8.92
CA ALA A 112 -1.74 13.56 8.98
C ALA A 112 -0.28 13.97 9.20
N GLU A 113 0.44 13.31 10.12
CA GLU A 113 1.87 13.54 10.33
C GLU A 113 2.70 13.12 9.10
N ALA A 114 2.33 12.00 8.47
CA ALA A 114 3.02 11.53 7.27
C ALA A 114 2.91 12.53 6.11
N VAL A 115 1.72 13.11 5.89
CA VAL A 115 1.46 14.08 4.81
C VAL A 115 2.44 15.26 4.87
N GLU A 116 2.67 15.85 6.05
CA GLU A 116 3.58 17.00 6.16
C GLU A 116 5.03 16.64 5.83
N ILE A 117 5.51 15.48 6.29
CA ILE A 117 6.86 15.01 5.95
C ILE A 117 6.96 14.72 4.44
N LEU A 118 5.97 14.03 3.88
CA LEU A 118 5.96 13.64 2.47
C LEU A 118 5.90 14.85 1.54
N LYS A 119 5.08 15.86 1.84
CA LYS A 119 5.06 17.14 1.08
C LYS A 119 6.45 17.77 1.04
N GLY A 120 7.13 17.86 2.18
CA GLY A 120 8.48 18.39 2.25
C GLY A 120 9.48 17.58 1.42
N ILE A 121 9.35 16.26 1.36
CA ILE A 121 10.20 15.41 0.50
C ILE A 121 9.88 15.66 -0.98
N VAL A 122 8.60 15.69 -1.37
CA VAL A 122 8.17 15.94 -2.76
C VAL A 122 8.72 17.28 -3.27
N GLU A 123 8.72 18.31 -2.43
CA GLU A 123 9.24 19.62 -2.78
C GLU A 123 10.78 19.63 -2.92
N ARG A 124 11.49 19.13 -1.91
CA ARG A 124 12.97 19.19 -1.87
C ARG A 124 13.65 18.23 -2.83
N PHE A 125 13.03 17.09 -3.12
CA PHE A 125 13.61 16.03 -3.96
C PHE A 125 12.99 15.96 -5.35
N ARG A 126 12.37 17.06 -5.82
CA ARG A 126 11.78 17.15 -7.14
C ARG A 126 12.77 16.70 -8.21
N TYR A 127 12.38 15.78 -9.10
CA TYR A 127 13.23 15.19 -10.14
C TYR A 127 14.41 14.34 -9.66
N LEU A 128 14.48 14.01 -8.36
CA LEU A 128 15.60 13.30 -7.74
C LEU A 128 15.19 11.91 -7.21
N GLU A 129 14.28 11.23 -7.91
CA GLU A 129 13.70 9.90 -7.62
C GLU A 129 12.78 9.84 -6.39
N TRP A 130 13.18 10.47 -5.28
CA TRP A 130 12.49 10.35 -4.00
C TRP A 130 11.17 11.11 -3.94
N ASP A 131 11.00 12.14 -4.77
CA ASP A 131 9.73 12.83 -4.92
C ASP A 131 8.64 11.91 -5.47
N GLN A 132 8.95 11.05 -6.44
CA GLN A 132 7.99 10.09 -6.98
C GLN A 132 7.53 9.06 -5.94
N ARG A 133 8.49 8.53 -5.18
CA ARG A 133 8.18 7.59 -4.07
C ARG A 133 7.36 8.27 -2.97
N ALA A 134 7.68 9.53 -2.66
CA ALA A 134 6.94 10.31 -1.69
C ALA A 134 5.52 10.64 -2.19
N ARG A 135 5.32 10.96 -3.47
CA ARG A 135 4.00 11.19 -4.07
C ARG A 135 3.10 9.96 -3.94
N ALA A 136 3.61 8.76 -4.24
CA ALA A 136 2.83 7.53 -4.10
C ALA A 136 2.33 7.32 -2.65
N LEU A 137 3.19 7.56 -1.65
CA LEU A 137 2.81 7.50 -0.24
C LEU A 137 1.87 8.64 0.16
N LEU A 138 2.05 9.82 -0.43
CA LEU A 138 1.24 11.01 -0.16
C LEU A 138 -0.19 10.82 -0.67
N ALA A 139 -0.38 10.28 -1.87
CA ALA A 139 -1.69 9.92 -2.41
C ALA A 139 -2.40 8.92 -1.48
N LYS A 140 -1.70 7.88 -1.03
CA LYS A 140 -2.23 6.90 -0.07
C LYS A 140 -2.62 7.55 1.27
N ALA A 141 -1.78 8.44 1.80
CA ALA A 141 -2.05 9.12 3.06
C ALA A 141 -3.25 10.08 2.95
N TYR A 142 -3.38 10.82 1.84
CA TYR A 142 -4.56 11.65 1.59
C TYR A 142 -5.84 10.82 1.45
N ALA A 143 -5.78 9.71 0.71
CA ALA A 143 -6.92 8.80 0.56
C ALA A 143 -7.40 8.27 1.93
N ALA A 144 -6.47 7.86 2.79
CA ALA A 144 -6.78 7.35 4.13
C ALA A 144 -7.32 8.42 5.09
N LEU A 145 -7.06 9.71 4.83
CA LEU A 145 -7.65 10.84 5.56
C LEU A 145 -9.01 11.28 5.01
N GLY A 146 -9.54 10.61 3.98
CA GLY A 146 -10.75 11.04 3.27
C GLY A 146 -10.53 12.27 2.39
N GLN A 147 -9.29 12.71 2.20
CA GLN A 147 -8.94 13.88 1.38
C GLN A 147 -8.81 13.46 -0.09
N HIS A 148 -9.88 12.89 -0.64
CA HIS A 148 -9.89 12.22 -1.95
C HIS A 148 -9.55 13.15 -3.12
N GLU A 149 -9.99 14.40 -3.09
CA GLU A 149 -9.61 15.40 -4.12
C GLU A 149 -8.09 15.62 -4.16
N LYS A 150 -7.44 15.72 -3.00
CA LYS A 150 -5.98 15.86 -2.93
C LYS A 150 -5.27 14.59 -3.37
N ALA A 151 -5.80 13.42 -3.03
CA ALA A 151 -5.25 12.15 -3.49
C ALA A 151 -5.31 12.04 -5.03
N ALA A 152 -6.47 12.37 -5.63
CA ALA A 152 -6.64 12.44 -7.08
C ALA A 152 -5.66 13.43 -7.73
N ALA A 153 -5.52 14.63 -7.17
CA ALA A 153 -4.58 15.64 -7.67
C ALA A 153 -3.11 15.16 -7.64
N VAL A 154 -2.72 14.36 -6.64
CA VAL A 154 -1.38 13.76 -6.61
C VAL A 154 -1.19 12.76 -7.74
N PHE A 155 -2.18 11.92 -8.05
CA PHE A 155 -2.12 11.01 -9.20
C PHE A 155 -2.05 11.78 -10.52
N GLU A 156 -2.87 12.81 -10.70
CA GLU A 156 -2.83 13.70 -11.88
C GLU A 156 -1.44 14.33 -12.06
N GLU A 157 -0.82 14.79 -10.96
CA GLU A 157 0.55 15.32 -11.00
C GLU A 157 1.57 14.24 -11.37
N MET A 158 1.45 13.03 -10.81
CA MET A 158 2.32 11.90 -11.15
C MET A 158 2.24 11.57 -12.65
N PHE A 159 1.04 11.46 -13.22
CA PHE A 159 0.84 11.19 -14.65
C PHE A 159 1.37 12.33 -15.52
N ARG A 160 1.21 13.59 -15.10
CA ARG A 160 1.75 14.74 -15.82
C ARG A 160 3.29 14.75 -15.84
N ILE A 161 3.93 14.37 -14.74
CA ILE A 161 5.40 14.35 -14.63
C ILE A 161 5.97 13.15 -15.38
N ASP A 162 5.34 11.98 -15.24
CA ASP A 162 5.73 10.76 -15.93
C ASP A 162 4.50 10.14 -16.63
N PRO A 163 4.25 10.51 -17.90
CA PRO A 163 3.14 9.97 -18.68
C PRO A 163 3.20 8.45 -18.86
N SER A 164 4.35 7.80 -18.64
CA SER A 164 4.43 6.34 -18.70
C SER A 164 3.66 5.66 -17.57
N LEU A 165 3.47 6.36 -16.43
CA LEU A 165 2.67 5.89 -15.31
C LEU A 165 1.19 5.76 -15.67
N GLU A 166 0.70 6.40 -16.72
CA GLU A 166 -0.66 6.19 -17.21
C GLU A 166 -0.91 4.75 -17.65
N LYS A 167 0.14 4.01 -18.03
CA LYS A 167 0.06 2.59 -18.40
C LYS A 167 0.07 1.67 -17.19
N ASN A 168 0.32 2.19 -15.99
CA ASN A 168 0.30 1.39 -14.77
C ASN A 168 -1.15 1.14 -14.35
N ARG A 169 -1.60 -0.10 -14.57
CA ARG A 169 -2.98 -0.55 -14.26
C ARG A 169 -3.38 -0.27 -12.82
N GLU A 170 -2.52 -0.58 -11.85
CA GLU A 170 -2.84 -0.42 -10.43
C GLU A 170 -2.96 1.06 -10.03
N LEU A 171 -2.08 1.93 -10.53
CA LEU A 171 -2.19 3.37 -10.29
C LEU A 171 -3.46 3.95 -10.93
N GLN A 172 -3.81 3.50 -12.13
CA GLN A 172 -5.04 3.92 -12.81
C GLN A 172 -6.30 3.50 -12.04
N TRP A 173 -6.34 2.28 -11.48
CA TRP A 173 -7.45 1.85 -10.63
C TRP A 173 -7.52 2.65 -9.33
N ALA A 174 -6.39 2.86 -8.65
CA ALA A 174 -6.34 3.67 -7.44
C ALA A 174 -6.80 5.12 -7.71
N TYR A 175 -6.43 5.70 -8.86
CA TYR A 175 -6.90 7.02 -9.28
C TYR A 175 -8.43 7.06 -9.44
N ARG A 176 -9.02 6.08 -10.14
CA ARG A 176 -10.47 6.00 -10.34
C ARG A 176 -11.23 5.84 -9.03
N ASP A 177 -10.70 5.08 -8.08
CA ASP A 177 -11.27 4.98 -6.74
C ASP A 177 -11.27 6.34 -6.03
N GLN A 178 -10.20 7.14 -6.19
CA GLN A 178 -10.16 8.50 -5.64
C GLN A 178 -11.13 9.44 -6.37
N LEU A 179 -11.31 9.31 -7.69
CA LEU A 179 -12.31 10.10 -8.42
C LEU A 179 -13.72 9.83 -7.92
N LEU A 180 -14.07 8.56 -7.67
CA LEU A 180 -15.37 8.18 -7.12
C LEU A 180 -15.55 8.82 -5.74
N ALA A 181 -14.58 8.61 -4.84
CA ALA A 181 -14.66 9.10 -3.47
C ALA A 181 -14.59 10.63 -3.35
N ALA A 182 -13.97 11.31 -4.33
CA ALA A 182 -13.95 12.76 -4.46
C ALA A 182 -15.23 13.34 -5.09
N GLY A 183 -16.19 12.51 -5.51
CA GLY A 183 -17.39 12.99 -6.18
C GLY A 183 -17.16 13.53 -7.60
N LYS A 184 -15.99 13.26 -8.21
CA LYS A 184 -15.65 13.67 -9.59
C LYS A 184 -16.36 12.79 -10.62
N HIS A 185 -17.69 12.74 -10.52
CA HIS A 185 -18.50 11.72 -11.17
C HIS A 185 -18.51 11.84 -12.70
N ALA A 186 -18.56 13.06 -13.25
CA ALA A 186 -18.59 13.27 -14.70
C ALA A 186 -17.30 12.81 -15.38
N GLU A 187 -16.16 13.13 -14.76
CA GLU A 187 -14.85 12.68 -15.23
C GLU A 187 -14.74 11.15 -15.15
N LEU A 188 -15.12 10.57 -14.01
CA LEU A 188 -15.09 9.12 -13.82
C LEU A 188 -16.00 8.39 -14.82
N SER A 189 -17.21 8.90 -15.10
CA SER A 189 -18.11 8.31 -16.11
C SER A 189 -17.43 8.17 -17.46
N ARG A 190 -16.80 9.24 -17.97
CA ARG A 190 -16.10 9.22 -19.27
C ARG A 190 -14.95 8.21 -19.29
N ILE A 191 -14.18 8.15 -18.20
CA ILE A 191 -13.06 7.21 -18.07
C ILE A 191 -13.58 5.77 -18.10
N LEU A 192 -14.62 5.46 -17.32
CA LEU A 192 -15.18 4.11 -17.23
C LEU A 192 -15.80 3.65 -18.55
N GLU A 193 -16.48 4.54 -19.28
CA GLU A 193 -16.99 4.24 -20.63
C GLU A 193 -15.86 3.83 -21.59
N GLU A 194 -14.72 4.50 -21.52
CA GLU A 194 -13.56 4.13 -22.34
C GLU A 194 -12.97 2.79 -21.93
N VAL A 195 -12.82 2.53 -20.63
CA VAL A 195 -12.31 1.24 -20.12
C VAL A 195 -13.23 0.09 -20.49
N ILE A 196 -14.56 0.26 -20.39
CA ILE A 196 -15.53 -0.77 -20.80
C ILE A 196 -15.42 -1.06 -22.30
N ARG A 197 -15.25 -0.02 -23.12
CA ARG A 197 -15.23 -0.16 -24.59
C ARG A 197 -13.91 -0.72 -25.13
N ARG A 198 -12.77 -0.38 -24.51
CA ARG A 198 -11.43 -0.64 -25.05
C ARG A 198 -10.54 -1.50 -24.15
N GLY A 199 -10.87 -1.62 -22.87
CA GLY A 199 -10.10 -2.37 -21.90
C GLY A 199 -10.12 -3.87 -22.19
N ASP A 200 -9.17 -4.58 -21.60
CA ASP A 200 -9.22 -6.04 -21.61
C ASP A 200 -10.38 -6.54 -20.72
N ARG A 201 -10.64 -7.84 -20.80
CA ARG A 201 -11.76 -8.46 -20.10
C ARG A 201 -11.73 -8.24 -18.58
N PRO A 202 -10.59 -8.39 -17.87
CA PRO A 202 -10.48 -8.01 -16.45
C PRO A 202 -10.79 -6.53 -16.17
N ASP A 203 -10.23 -5.59 -16.95
CA ASP A 203 -10.44 -4.16 -16.73
C ASP A 203 -11.89 -3.76 -17.01
N ALA A 204 -12.53 -4.32 -18.04
CA ALA A 204 -13.94 -4.10 -18.33
C ALA A 204 -14.85 -4.60 -17.18
N ALA A 205 -14.55 -5.77 -16.60
CA ALA A 205 -15.31 -6.31 -15.46
C ALA A 205 -15.22 -5.38 -14.23
N ARG A 206 -14.01 -4.90 -13.90
CA ARG A 206 -13.81 -3.92 -12.83
C ARG A 206 -14.48 -2.58 -13.13
N ALA A 207 -14.51 -2.17 -14.40
CA ALA A 207 -15.12 -0.91 -14.81
C ALA A 207 -16.65 -0.95 -14.69
N TYR A 208 -17.30 -2.04 -15.07
CA TYR A 208 -18.74 -2.22 -14.83
C TYR A 208 -19.05 -2.15 -13.34
N LEU A 209 -18.27 -2.84 -12.51
CA LEU A 209 -18.46 -2.79 -11.07
C LEU A 209 -18.30 -1.36 -10.52
N LEU A 210 -17.25 -0.64 -10.90
CA LEU A 210 -17.02 0.73 -10.42
C LEU A 210 -18.04 1.73 -10.97
N ARG A 211 -18.59 1.48 -12.17
CA ARG A 211 -19.68 2.29 -12.72
C ARG A 211 -20.99 2.06 -11.95
N GLY A 212 -21.25 0.82 -11.52
CA GLY A 212 -22.33 0.54 -10.58
C GLY A 212 -22.15 1.28 -9.25
N ASP A 213 -20.92 1.36 -8.71
CA ASP A 213 -20.66 2.14 -7.48
C ASP A 213 -20.93 3.64 -7.68
N LEU A 214 -20.53 4.18 -8.84
CA LEU A 214 -20.81 5.55 -9.24
C LEU A 214 -22.32 5.82 -9.36
N GLU A 215 -23.08 4.90 -9.92
CA GLU A 215 -24.53 4.99 -10.04
C GLU A 215 -25.21 4.91 -8.67
N MET A 216 -24.73 4.04 -7.77
CA MET A 216 -25.17 4.01 -6.37
C MET A 216 -24.92 5.34 -5.67
N ALA A 217 -23.75 5.95 -5.86
CA ALA A 217 -23.43 7.27 -5.30
C ALA A 217 -24.33 8.39 -5.85
N ARG A 218 -24.90 8.20 -7.03
CA ARG A 218 -25.91 9.08 -7.65
C ARG A 218 -27.35 8.69 -7.32
N ASN A 219 -27.56 7.72 -6.43
CA ASN A 219 -28.88 7.16 -6.09
C ASN A 219 -29.64 6.55 -7.28
N GLN A 220 -28.91 6.08 -8.30
CA GLN A 220 -29.43 5.39 -9.49
C GLN A 220 -29.36 3.87 -9.27
N VAL A 221 -30.17 3.37 -8.35
CA VAL A 221 -30.07 1.99 -7.83
C VAL A 221 -30.34 0.95 -8.92
N GLU A 222 -31.30 1.20 -9.79
CA GLU A 222 -31.65 0.31 -10.90
C GLU A 222 -30.49 0.16 -11.90
N SER A 223 -29.88 1.28 -12.31
CA SER A 223 -28.71 1.26 -13.19
C SER A 223 -27.56 0.51 -12.53
N ALA A 224 -27.30 0.78 -11.25
CA ALA A 224 -26.23 0.12 -10.52
C ALA A 224 -26.43 -1.39 -10.46
N ALA A 225 -27.66 -1.83 -10.16
CA ALA A 225 -28.01 -3.25 -10.16
C ALA A 225 -27.72 -3.91 -11.52
N LEU A 226 -28.04 -3.23 -12.64
CA LEU A 226 -27.75 -3.75 -13.97
C LEU A 226 -26.25 -3.91 -14.22
N ASP A 227 -25.43 -2.96 -13.78
CA ASP A 227 -23.97 -3.04 -13.96
C ASP A 227 -23.29 -4.08 -13.09
N TYR A 228 -23.73 -4.23 -11.85
CA TYR A 228 -23.28 -5.33 -11.00
C TYR A 228 -23.71 -6.69 -11.60
N LEU A 229 -24.95 -6.82 -12.07
CA LEU A 229 -25.42 -8.04 -12.72
C LEU A 229 -24.69 -8.34 -14.04
N ARG A 230 -24.36 -7.32 -14.84
CA ARG A 230 -23.50 -7.50 -16.03
C ARG A 230 -22.15 -8.07 -15.64
N THR A 231 -21.56 -7.59 -14.54
CA THR A 231 -20.31 -8.13 -14.00
C THR A 231 -20.46 -9.61 -13.63
N VAL A 232 -21.52 -9.96 -12.90
CA VAL A 232 -21.82 -11.35 -12.52
C VAL A 232 -22.01 -12.26 -13.73
N ILE A 233 -22.82 -11.84 -14.71
CA ILE A 233 -23.26 -12.70 -15.81
C ILE A 233 -22.23 -12.79 -16.93
N LEU A 234 -21.63 -11.67 -17.32
CA LEU A 234 -20.77 -11.58 -18.51
C LEU A 234 -19.30 -11.90 -18.22
N PHE A 235 -18.86 -11.84 -16.96
CA PHE A 235 -17.46 -11.98 -16.55
C PHE A 235 -17.24 -13.11 -15.53
N LYS A 236 -18.01 -14.21 -15.65
CA LYS A 236 -17.98 -15.37 -14.73
C LYS A 236 -16.60 -15.99 -14.51
N ASP A 237 -15.72 -15.84 -15.49
CA ASP A 237 -14.32 -16.29 -15.50
C ASP A 237 -13.39 -15.38 -14.68
N GLN A 238 -13.79 -14.13 -14.41
CA GLN A 238 -13.03 -13.16 -13.62
C GLN A 238 -13.26 -13.38 -12.13
N LYS A 239 -12.74 -14.50 -11.60
CA LYS A 239 -13.03 -14.97 -10.24
C LYS A 239 -12.71 -13.98 -9.12
N ASP A 240 -11.75 -13.08 -9.32
CA ASP A 240 -11.38 -12.09 -8.32
C ASP A 240 -12.46 -11.01 -8.10
N VAL A 241 -13.23 -10.65 -9.14
CA VAL A 241 -14.27 -9.60 -9.04
C VAL A 241 -15.65 -10.17 -8.68
N GLN A 242 -15.90 -11.44 -8.99
CA GLN A 242 -17.20 -12.10 -8.81
C GLN A 242 -17.76 -11.99 -7.39
N PRO A 243 -17.00 -12.25 -6.31
CA PRO A 243 -17.57 -12.18 -4.97
C PRO A 243 -18.11 -10.79 -4.61
N MET A 244 -17.40 -9.75 -5.02
CA MET A 244 -17.81 -8.37 -4.80
C MET A 244 -19.00 -7.99 -5.69
N ALA A 245 -19.01 -8.44 -6.95
CA ALA A 245 -20.11 -8.20 -7.89
C ALA A 245 -21.42 -8.82 -7.42
N LEU A 246 -21.39 -10.09 -6.99
CA LEU A 246 -22.56 -10.79 -6.44
C LEU A 246 -23.11 -10.06 -5.21
N PHE A 247 -22.23 -9.69 -4.28
CA PHE A 247 -22.64 -8.98 -3.07
C PHE A 247 -23.29 -7.63 -3.38
N LYS A 248 -22.65 -6.81 -4.22
CA LYS A 248 -23.17 -5.48 -4.60
C LYS A 248 -24.44 -5.57 -5.42
N ALA A 249 -24.55 -6.55 -6.34
CA ALA A 249 -25.79 -6.82 -7.06
C ALA A 249 -26.93 -7.17 -6.10
N ALA A 250 -26.66 -8.06 -5.12
CA ALA A 250 -27.64 -8.44 -4.10
C ALA A 250 -28.05 -7.24 -3.24
N GLU A 251 -27.12 -6.40 -2.77
CA GLU A 251 -27.43 -5.19 -2.01
C GLU A 251 -28.27 -4.19 -2.81
N ALA A 252 -27.97 -4.01 -4.10
CA ALA A 252 -28.75 -3.13 -4.97
C ALA A 252 -30.18 -3.69 -5.19
N LEU A 253 -30.32 -4.98 -5.44
CA LEU A 253 -31.61 -5.64 -5.58
C LEU A 253 -32.42 -5.63 -4.28
N GLU A 254 -31.78 -5.77 -3.13
CA GLU A 254 -32.41 -5.65 -1.80
C GLU A 254 -33.02 -4.26 -1.61
N LYS A 255 -32.30 -3.19 -2.00
CA LYS A 255 -32.83 -1.81 -1.99
C LYS A 255 -34.04 -1.64 -2.91
N LEU A 256 -34.06 -2.36 -4.03
CA LEU A 256 -35.19 -2.39 -4.97
C LEU A 256 -36.32 -3.33 -4.54
N ARG A 257 -36.17 -4.02 -3.39
CA ARG A 257 -37.11 -5.03 -2.87
C ARG A 257 -37.33 -6.19 -3.85
N ASP A 258 -36.30 -6.53 -4.62
CA ASP A 258 -36.31 -7.62 -5.57
C ASP A 258 -35.92 -8.93 -4.88
N ALA A 259 -36.76 -9.96 -4.98
CA ALA A 259 -36.56 -11.25 -4.31
C ALA A 259 -35.27 -11.97 -4.74
N ARG A 260 -34.76 -11.69 -5.94
CA ARG A 260 -33.52 -12.28 -6.47
C ARG A 260 -32.29 -11.90 -5.66
N ALA A 261 -32.36 -10.87 -4.82
CA ALA A 261 -31.28 -10.50 -3.90
C ALA A 261 -30.82 -11.69 -3.04
N ARG A 262 -31.78 -12.47 -2.52
CA ARG A 262 -31.48 -13.64 -1.67
C ARG A 262 -30.72 -14.71 -2.46
N GLU A 263 -31.14 -14.99 -3.69
CA GLU A 263 -30.49 -15.98 -4.56
C GLU A 263 -29.02 -15.64 -4.82
N LEU A 264 -28.70 -14.35 -5.03
CA LEU A 264 -27.33 -13.90 -5.25
C LEU A 264 -26.47 -13.99 -3.99
N TYR A 265 -27.03 -13.71 -2.80
CA TYR A 265 -26.32 -13.94 -1.54
C TYR A 265 -26.04 -15.43 -1.31
N GLU A 266 -27.01 -16.31 -1.58
CA GLU A 266 -26.85 -17.76 -1.46
C GLU A 266 -25.80 -18.29 -2.46
N GLU A 267 -25.82 -17.81 -3.71
CA GLU A 267 -24.78 -18.12 -4.71
C GLU A 267 -23.39 -17.68 -4.23
N LEU A 268 -23.27 -16.45 -3.71
CA LEU A 268 -22.00 -15.94 -3.18
C LEU A 268 -21.45 -16.81 -2.05
N VAL A 269 -22.29 -17.25 -1.12
CA VAL A 269 -21.90 -18.12 -0.01
C VAL A 269 -21.48 -19.50 -0.49
N ARG A 270 -22.18 -20.04 -1.50
CA ARG A 270 -21.91 -21.37 -2.06
C ARG A 270 -20.64 -21.40 -2.91
N GLU A 271 -20.49 -20.45 -3.82
CA GLU A 271 -19.41 -20.44 -4.83
C GLU A 271 -18.11 -19.81 -4.32
N TYR A 272 -18.18 -18.89 -3.35
CA TYR A 272 -17.01 -18.18 -2.81
C TYR A 272 -16.96 -18.18 -1.27
N PRO A 273 -17.02 -19.35 -0.60
CA PRO A 273 -17.18 -19.44 0.85
C PRO A 273 -16.05 -18.81 1.67
N SER A 274 -14.85 -18.68 1.09
CA SER A 274 -13.68 -18.05 1.72
C SER A 274 -13.62 -16.52 1.52
N SER A 275 -14.50 -15.96 0.70
CA SER A 275 -14.52 -14.52 0.43
C SER A 275 -15.00 -13.73 1.66
N PRO A 276 -14.40 -12.56 1.97
CA PRO A 276 -14.94 -11.67 3.00
C PRO A 276 -16.38 -11.22 2.68
N TYR A 277 -16.76 -11.19 1.40
CA TYR A 277 -18.13 -10.86 0.98
C TYR A 277 -19.11 -12.00 1.30
N ALA A 278 -18.68 -13.26 1.24
CA ALA A 278 -19.52 -14.39 1.64
C ALA A 278 -19.84 -14.36 3.14
N ALA A 279 -18.88 -13.97 3.98
CA ALA A 279 -19.13 -13.78 5.41
C ALA A 279 -20.19 -12.69 5.66
N LYS A 280 -20.16 -11.58 4.90
CA LYS A 280 -21.19 -10.53 4.95
C LYS A 280 -22.55 -11.04 4.45
N ALA A 281 -22.57 -11.78 3.35
CA ALA A 281 -23.77 -12.34 2.75
C ALA A 281 -24.50 -13.34 3.66
N LYS A 282 -23.77 -14.14 4.47
CA LYS A 282 -24.37 -15.03 5.47
C LYS A 282 -25.26 -14.29 6.48
N GLY A 283 -24.96 -13.03 6.79
CA GLY A 283 -25.79 -12.21 7.68
C GLY A 283 -27.04 -11.63 7.02
N LYS A 284 -27.22 -11.83 5.70
CA LYS A 284 -28.32 -11.30 4.89
C LYS A 284 -29.36 -12.36 4.50
N ILE A 285 -29.07 -13.65 4.71
CA ILE A 285 -29.91 -14.79 4.34
C ILE A 285 -30.55 -15.45 5.57
#